data_AF-A0A1I0MIM0-F1
#
_entry.id   AF-A0A1I0MIM0-F1
#
_cell.length_a   1.000
_cell.length_b   1.000
_cell.length_c   1.000
_cell.angle_alpha   90.00
_cell.angle_beta   90.00
_cell.angle_gamma   90.00
#
_symmetry.space_group_name_H-M   'P 1'
#
loop_
_entity.id
_entity.type
_entity.pdbx_description
1 polymer ?
#
loop_
_entity_poly.entity_id
_entity_poly.type
_entity_poly.pdbx_seq_one_letter_code
_entity_poly.pdbx_strand_id
1 'polypeptide(L)' 'MNELERETLRKLAEKALKELEEAYKRIPDTDNGKAYLFRGKERVRLMLDILKEG' A
#
# COMPACT_ATOMS: atom_id res chain seq x y z
N MET A 1 -8.67 9.94 15.96
CA MET A 1 -7.21 9.83 15.78
C MET A 1 -6.66 11.23 15.80
N ASN A 2 -5.60 11.49 16.57
CA ASN A 2 -5.00 12.83 16.55
C ASN A 2 -4.25 13.06 15.22
N GLU A 3 -3.93 14.31 14.93
CA GLU A 3 -3.33 14.69 13.64
C GLU A 3 -1.96 14.00 13.42
N LEU A 4 -1.14 13.89 14.47
CA LEU A 4 0.17 13.25 14.42
C LEU A 4 0.08 11.74 14.12
N GLU A 5 -0.84 11.04 14.78
CA GLU A 5 -1.13 9.62 14.53
C GLU A 5 -1.58 9.41 13.09
N ARG A 6 -2.48 10.27 12.60
CA ARG A 6 -2.98 10.21 11.23
C ARG A 6 -1.87 10.42 10.20
N GLU A 7 -1.06 11.45 10.40
CA GLU A 7 0.07 11.74 9.50
C GLU A 7 1.08 10.59 9.52
N THR A 8 1.34 10.01 10.69
CA THR A 8 2.23 8.86 10.84
C THR A 8 1.70 7.65 10.07
N LEU A 9 0.42 7.31 10.23
CA LEU A 9 -0.21 6.22 9.47
C LEU A 9 -0.19 6.47 7.96
N ARG A 10 -0.43 7.71 7.52
CA ARG A 10 -0.36 8.08 6.10
C ARG A 10 1.05 7.84 5.54
N LYS A 11 2.10 8.31 6.22
CA LYS A 11 3.50 8.09 5.78
C LYS A 11 3.86 6.60 5.73
N LEU A 12 3.40 5.83 6.72
CA LEU A 12 3.63 4.37 6.74
C LEU A 12 2.92 3.68 5.58
N ALA A 13 1.67 4.04 5.30
CA ALA A 13 0.91 3.46 4.20
C ALA A 13 1.48 3.88 2.83
N GLU A 14 1.96 5.12 2.67
CA GLU A 14 2.67 5.56 1.44
C GLU A 14 3.94 4.75 1.20
N LYS A 15 4.74 4.53 2.26
CA LYS A 15 5.95 3.72 2.19
C LYS A 15 5.62 2.27 1.82
N ALA A 16 4.64 1.66 2.50
CA ALA A 16 4.21 0.30 2.23
C ALA A 16 3.70 0.12 0.79
N LEU A 17 2.92 1.08 0.27
CA LEU A 17 2.43 1.04 -1.10
C LEU A 17 3.60 1.07 -2.10
N LYS A 18 4.59 1.94 -1.88
CA LYS A 18 5.78 2.02 -2.73
C LYS A 18 6.56 0.70 -2.74
N GLU A 19 6.81 0.11 -1.57
CA GLU A 19 7.52 -1.16 -1.45
C GLU A 19 6.79 -2.30 -2.17
N LEU A 20 5.45 -2.36 -2.02
CA LEU A 20 4.62 -3.34 -2.72
C LEU A 20 4.61 -3.12 -4.24
N GLU A 21 4.61 -1.87 -4.71
CA GLU A 21 4.71 -1.54 -6.13
C GLU A 21 6.05 -1.96 -6.74
N GLU A 22 7.15 -1.75 -6.03
CA GLU A 22 8.47 -2.21 -6.46
C GLU A 22 8.56 -3.74 -6.47
N ALA A 23 8.05 -4.41 -5.43
CA ALA A 23 7.98 -5.87 -5.38
C ALA A 23 7.14 -6.43 -6.54
N TYR A 24 5.97 -5.85 -6.80
CA TYR A 24 5.09 -6.27 -7.90
C TYR A 24 5.76 -6.20 -9.28
N LYS A 25 6.60 -5.18 -9.51
CA LYS A 25 7.35 -5.02 -10.77
C LYS A 25 8.46 -6.05 -10.95
N ARG A 26 9.03 -6.58 -9.86
CA ARG A 26 10.15 -7.54 -9.89
C ARG A 26 9.69 -8.98 -10.15
N ILE A 27 8.44 -9.29 -9.85
CA ILE A 27 7.92 -10.66 -9.93
C ILE A 27 7.31 -10.94 -11.32
N PRO A 28 7.65 -12.07 -11.97
CA PRO A 28 7.07 -12.48 -13.26
C PRO A 28 5.55 -12.66 -13.19
N ASP A 29 4.85 -12.47 -14.32
CA ASP A 29 3.39 -12.67 -14.39
C ASP A 29 2.94 -14.12 -14.15
N THR A 30 3.83 -15.08 -14.37
CA THR A 30 3.58 -16.51 -14.14
C THR A 30 3.69 -16.91 -12.67
N ASP A 31 4.16 -16.01 -11.79
CA ASP A 31 4.30 -16.29 -10.37
C ASP A 31 3.02 -15.90 -9.62
N ASN A 32 2.43 -16.87 -8.93
CA ASN A 32 1.21 -16.69 -8.13
C ASN A 32 1.37 -15.62 -7.03
N GLY A 33 2.60 -15.37 -6.57
CA GLY A 33 2.96 -14.29 -5.65
C GLY A 33 2.57 -12.91 -6.18
N LYS A 34 2.53 -12.72 -7.51
CA LYS A 34 2.14 -11.45 -8.13
C LYS A 34 0.69 -11.09 -7.85
N ALA A 35 -0.21 -12.06 -7.81
CA ALA A 35 -1.61 -11.84 -7.47
C ALA A 35 -1.79 -11.39 -6.01
N TYR A 36 -0.98 -11.92 -5.08
CA TYR A 36 -0.98 -11.51 -3.68
C TYR A 36 -0.42 -10.10 -3.51
N LEU A 37 0.66 -9.75 -4.22
CA LEU A 37 1.21 -8.40 -4.23
C LEU A 37 0.21 -7.39 -4.80
N PHE A 38 -0.50 -7.74 -5.88
CA PHE A 38 -1.58 -6.90 -6.43
C PHE A 38 -2.65 -6.62 -5.37
N ARG A 39 -3.20 -7.66 -4.75
CA ARG A 39 -4.24 -7.51 -3.70
C ARG A 39 -3.74 -6.70 -2.50
N GLY A 40 -2.47 -6.89 -2.11
CA GLY A 40 -1.84 -6.11 -1.05
C GLY A 40 -1.80 -4.62 -1.38
N LYS A 41 -1.36 -4.26 -2.60
CA LYS A 41 -1.31 -2.87 -3.08
C LYS A 41 -2.69 -2.21 -3.06
N GLU A 42 -3.71 -2.89 -3.57
CA GLU A 42 -5.07 -2.33 -3.64
C GLU A 42 -5.66 -2.05 -2.26
N ARG A 43 -5.37 -2.90 -1.26
CA ARG A 43 -5.78 -2.66 0.13
C ARG A 43 -5.09 -1.45 0.74
N VAL A 44 -3.77 -1.30 0.51
CA VAL A 44 -3.03 -0.14 1.03
C VAL A 44 -3.47 1.15 0.34
N ARG A 45 -3.81 1.11 -0.96
CA ARG A 45 -4.41 2.25 -1.67
C ARG A 45 -5.72 2.67 -1.02
N LEU A 46 -6.63 1.73 -0.78
CA LEU A 46 -7.90 2.03 -0.11
C LEU A 46 -7.68 2.65 1.30
N MET A 47 -6.72 2.14 2.06
CA MET A 47 -6.37 2.72 3.37
C MET A 47 -5.85 4.16 3.24
N LEU A 48 -5.02 4.43 2.23
CA LEU A 48 -4.53 5.78 1.95
C LEU A 48 -5.65 6.73 1.57
N ASP A 49 -6.63 6.27 0.80
CA ASP A 49 -7.79 7.09 0.41
C ASP A 49 -8.61 7.47 1.64
N ILE A 50 -8.91 6.51 2.52
CA ILE A 50 -9.57 6.76 3.82
C ILE A 50 -8.76 7.76 4.68
N LEU A 51 -7.43 7.58 4.73
CA LEU A 51 -6.55 8.46 5.50
C LEU A 51 -6.42 9.86 4.90
N LYS A 52 -6.79 10.10 3.65
CA LYS A 52 -6.77 11.42 2.99
C LYS A 52 -8.14 12.11 3.02
N GLU A 53 -9.23 11.35 2.96
CA GLU A 53 -10.60 11.89 2.95
C GLU A 53 -11.14 12.30 4.34
N GLY A 54 -10.64 11.68 5.42
CA GLY A 54 -11.05 12.00 6.80
C GLY A 54 -10.55 13.33 7.34
#